data_AF-A0A531KQL9-F1
#
_entry.id   AF-A0A531KQL9-F1
#
_cell.length_a   1.000
_cell.length_b   1.000
_cell.length_c   1.000
_cell.angle_alpha   90.00
_cell.angle_beta   90.00
_cell.angle_gamma   90.00
#
_symmetry.space_group_name_H-M   'P 1'
#
loop_
_entity.id
_entity.type
_entity.pdbx_description
1 polymer ?
#
loop_
_entity_poly.entity_id
_entity_poly.type
_entity_poly.pdbx_seq_one_letter_code
_entity_poly.pdbx_strand_id
1 'polypeptide(L)'
;ANNPEIQFRSTSVRRIGETSALVTGRLTARGKTFSEKFTAELAGLKAGTIRFHVTGKVLRSRYGMDVGTPIYSNVVDFDMTFTGRRG
;
A
#
# COMPACT_ATOMS: atom_id res chain seq x y z
N ALA A 1 -6.74 -20.94 -8.76
CA ALA A 1 -5.52 -20.13 -8.51
C ALA A 1 -5.09 -19.55 -9.86
N ASN A 2 -5.39 -18.27 -10.14
CA ASN A 2 -5.14 -17.60 -11.42
C ASN A 2 -5.26 -16.06 -11.24
N ASN A 3 -4.63 -15.50 -10.22
CA ASN A 3 -4.61 -14.05 -9.99
C ASN A 3 -3.14 -13.63 -9.79
N PRO A 4 -2.37 -13.39 -10.87
CA PRO A 4 -0.95 -13.04 -10.77
C PRO A 4 -0.74 -11.62 -10.22
N GLU A 5 -1.78 -10.79 -10.20
CA GLU A 5 -1.70 -9.39 -9.86
C GLU A 5 -2.24 -9.10 -8.46
N ILE A 6 -1.55 -8.22 -7.74
CA ILE A 6 -2.05 -7.56 -6.55
C ILE A 6 -2.48 -6.15 -6.99
N GLN A 7 -3.75 -5.82 -6.78
CA GLN A 7 -4.31 -4.55 -7.21
C GLN A 7 -4.70 -3.70 -6.01
N PHE A 8 -4.23 -2.46 -5.98
CA PHE A 8 -4.69 -1.46 -5.02
C PHE A 8 -5.41 -0.33 -5.75
N ARG A 9 -6.64 -0.04 -5.34
CA ARG A 9 -7.42 1.09 -5.86
C ARG A 9 -7.78 2.02 -4.71
N SER A 10 -7.25 3.24 -4.73
CA SER A 10 -7.59 4.27 -3.75
C SER A 10 -9.09 4.62 -3.83
N THR A 11 -9.69 4.84 -2.67
CA THR A 11 -11.08 5.28 -2.51
C THR A 11 -11.17 6.62 -1.78
N SER A 12 -10.16 6.95 -0.98
CA SER A 12 -10.05 8.24 -0.31
C SER A 12 -8.58 8.60 -0.07
N VAL A 13 -8.28 9.89 -0.16
CA VAL A 13 -7.00 10.47 0.22
C VAL A 13 -7.28 11.60 1.20
N ARG A 14 -6.72 11.52 2.40
CA ARG A 14 -6.86 12.55 3.43
C ARG A 14 -5.48 13.03 3.86
N ARG A 15 -5.20 14.32 3.71
CA ARG A 15 -3.98 14.93 4.26
C ARG A 15 -3.99 14.79 5.79
N ILE A 16 -2.89 14.32 6.37
CA ILE A 16 -2.73 14.14 7.82
C ILE A 16 -1.55 14.95 8.38
N GLY A 17 -0.77 15.60 7.52
CA GLY A 17 0.31 16.51 7.89
C GLY A 17 0.74 17.38 6.72
N GLU A 18 1.77 18.18 6.91
CA GLU A 18 2.25 19.09 5.86
C GLU A 18 2.71 18.33 4.62
N THR A 19 3.42 17.22 4.81
CA THR A 19 3.97 16.38 3.74
C THR A 19 3.38 14.97 3.72
N SER A 20 2.37 14.69 4.55
CA SER A 20 1.83 13.33 4.71
C SER A 20 0.33 13.23 4.45
N ALA A 21 -0.08 12.11 3.87
CA ALA A 21 -1.47 11.78 3.59
C ALA A 21 -1.78 10.32 3.95
N LEU A 22 -2.97 10.11 4.50
CA LEU A 22 -3.56 8.79 4.66
C LEU A 22 -4.33 8.44 3.40
N VAL A 23 -3.87 7.40 2.69
CA VAL A 23 -4.52 6.84 1.51
C VAL A 23 -5.30 5.60 1.94
N THR A 24 -6.62 5.65 1.81
CA THR A 24 -7.50 4.49 2.01
C THR A 24 -7.89 3.93 0.65
N GLY A 25 -7.87 2.61 0.52
CA GLY A 25 -8.24 1.95 -0.73
C GLY A 25 -8.60 0.49 -0.57
N ARG A 26 -9.02 -0.12 -1.68
CA ARG A 26 -9.32 -1.55 -1.77
C ARG A 26 -8.07 -2.26 -2.29
N LEU A 27 -7.49 -3.13 -1.47
CA LEU A 27 -6.44 -4.04 -1.88
C LEU A 27 -7.05 -5.38 -2.24
N THR A 28 -6.75 -5.88 -3.43
CA THR A 28 -7.15 -7.20 -3.92
C THR A 28 -5.91 -8.06 -4.09
N ALA A 29 -5.86 -9.18 -3.39
CA ALA A 29 -4.84 -10.21 -3.58
C ALA A 29 -5.47 -11.59 -3.51
N ARG A 30 -5.02 -12.50 -4.39
CA ARG A 30 -5.59 -13.86 -4.54
C ARG A 30 -7.13 -13.88 -4.67
N GLY A 31 -7.70 -12.85 -5.29
CA GLY A 31 -9.16 -12.71 -5.48
C GLY A 31 -9.94 -12.27 -4.22
N LYS A 32 -9.25 -11.98 -3.11
CA LYS A 32 -9.87 -11.42 -1.90
C LYS A 32 -9.61 -9.93 -1.84
N THR A 33 -10.64 -9.15 -1.53
CA THR A 33 -10.55 -7.68 -1.48
C THR A 33 -10.89 -7.16 -0.09
N PHE A 34 -10.01 -6.34 0.48
CA PHE A 34 -10.26 -5.65 1.75
C PHE A 34 -9.91 -4.18 1.69
N SER A 35 -10.47 -3.40 2.62
CA SER A 35 -10.06 -2.02 2.81
C SER A 35 -8.72 -1.97 3.54
N GLU A 36 -7.75 -1.31 2.95
CA GLU A 36 -6.42 -1.09 3.53
C GLU A 36 -6.11 0.40 3.59
N LYS A 37 -5.18 0.74 4.48
CA LYS A 37 -4.71 2.11 4.70
C LYS A 37 -3.19 2.15 4.56
N PHE A 38 -2.72 3.12 3.79
CA PHE A 38 -1.30 3.41 3.61
C PHE A 38 -1.04 4.87 3.97
N THR A 39 0.11 5.13 4.55
CA THR A 39 0.62 6.48 4.78
C THR A 39 1.54 6.82 3.62
N ALA A 40 1.28 7.91 2.92
CA ALA A 40 2.13 8.45 1.88
C ALA A 40 2.80 9.72 2.39
N GLU A 41 4.12 9.79 2.28
CA GLU A 41 4.94 10.93 2.65
C GLU A 41 5.64 11.48 1.42
N LEU A 42 5.57 12.79 1.22
CA LEU A 42 6.27 13.48 0.14
C LEU A 42 7.77 13.45 0.42
N ALA A 43 8.48 12.59 -0.30
CA ALA A 43 9.93 12.42 -0.17
C ALA A 43 10.72 13.39 -1.07
N GLY A 44 10.08 14.01 -2.05
CA GLY A 44 10.72 15.05 -2.85
C GLY A 44 9.86 15.58 -3.99
N LEU A 45 10.05 16.85 -4.29
CA LEU A 45 9.48 17.53 -5.44
C LEU A 45 10.62 18.20 -6.21
N LYS A 46 10.83 17.80 -7.46
CA LYS A 46 11.77 18.44 -8.40
C LYS A 46 11.03 18.71 -9.70
N ALA A 47 11.43 19.72 -10.47
CA ALA A 47 10.70 20.17 -11.66
C ALA A 47 10.17 19.01 -12.54
N GLY A 48 8.85 18.76 -12.47
CA GLY A 48 8.16 17.69 -13.22
C GLY A 48 8.21 16.28 -12.62
N THR A 49 8.90 16.05 -11.50
CA THR A 49 8.97 14.76 -10.81
C THR A 49 8.56 14.88 -9.35
N ILE A 50 7.64 14.02 -8.92
CA ILE A 50 7.20 13.91 -7.53
C ILE A 50 7.56 12.53 -6.99
N ARG A 51 8.12 12.47 -5.79
CA ARG A 51 8.46 11.23 -5.10
C ARG A 51 7.69 11.09 -3.81
N PHE A 52 7.10 9.92 -3.61
CA PHE A 52 6.44 9.55 -2.36
C PHE A 52 7.11 8.32 -1.76
N HIS A 53 7.29 8.33 -0.45
CA HIS A 53 7.53 7.15 0.35
C HIS A 53 6.18 6.68 0.90
N VAL A 54 5.84 5.42 0.70
CA VAL A 54 4.53 4.87 1.08
C VAL A 54 4.74 3.67 1.98
N THR A 55 4.15 3.75 3.17
CA THR A 55 4.22 2.69 4.17
C THR A 55 2.83 2.17 4.54
N GLY A 56 2.73 0.90 4.91
CA GLY A 56 1.49 0.33 5.39
C GLY A 56 1.66 -1.08 5.92
N LYS A 57 0.73 -1.48 6.78
CA LYS A 57 0.74 -2.80 7.43
C LYS A 57 -0.49 -3.57 7.02
N VAL A 58 -0.29 -4.74 6.42
CA VAL A 58 -1.39 -5.57 5.90
C VAL A 58 -1.31 -6.97 6.48
N LEU A 59 -2.45 -7.45 6.99
CA LEU A 59 -2.56 -8.83 7.47
C LEU A 59 -2.71 -9.80 6.30
N ARG A 60 -1.68 -10.59 6.01
CA ARG A 60 -1.67 -11.54 4.88
C ARG A 60 -2.67 -12.68 5.05
N SER A 61 -3.01 -13.04 6.29
CA SER A 61 -4.00 -14.06 6.62
C SER A 61 -5.38 -13.76 6.05
N ARG A 62 -5.77 -12.46 6.01
CA ARG A 62 -7.03 -12.02 5.36
C ARG A 62 -7.08 -12.43 3.89
N TYR A 63 -5.94 -12.43 3.22
CA TYR A 63 -5.80 -12.80 1.81
C TYR A 63 -5.62 -14.32 1.60
N GLY A 64 -5.80 -15.13 2.65
CA GLY A 64 -5.59 -16.59 2.60
C GLY A 64 -4.13 -16.98 2.41
N MET A 65 -3.19 -16.08 2.72
CA MET A 65 -1.77 -16.39 2.80
C MET A 65 -1.46 -16.80 4.25
N ASP A 66 -2.05 -17.91 4.67
CA ASP A 66 -1.76 -18.49 5.98
C ASP A 66 -0.53 -19.38 5.88
N VAL A 67 0.28 -19.39 6.93
CA VAL A 67 1.49 -20.23 7.03
C VAL A 67 1.25 -21.31 8.07
N GLY A 68 1.39 -22.57 7.68
CA GLY A 68 1.55 -23.66 8.65
C GLY A 68 2.77 -23.39 9.55
N THR A 69 2.66 -23.75 10.83
CA THR A 69 3.51 -23.44 11.99
C THR A 69 5.05 -23.55 11.80
N PRO A 70 5.91 -22.77 12.54
CA PRO A 70 5.63 -21.65 13.46
C PRO A 70 6.42 -20.32 13.19
N ILE A 71 5.92 -19.23 13.80
CA ILE A 71 6.54 -17.91 14.12
C ILE A 71 6.93 -16.93 12.99
N TYR A 72 6.02 -16.57 12.09
CA TYR A 72 6.17 -15.33 11.30
C TYR A 72 5.04 -14.36 11.58
N SER A 73 5.39 -13.07 11.77
CA SER A 73 4.40 -12.01 11.88
C SER A 73 3.43 -12.09 10.70
N ASN A 74 2.13 -12.11 10.98
CA ASN A 74 1.08 -12.06 9.96
C ASN A 74 0.96 -10.69 9.29
N VAL A 75 1.76 -9.74 9.74
CA VAL A 75 1.86 -8.40 9.20
C VAL A 75 2.91 -8.38 8.10
N VAL A 76 2.48 -7.97 6.91
CA VAL A 76 3.37 -7.56 5.83
C VAL A 76 3.54 -6.06 5.95
N ASP A 77 4.79 -5.63 6.17
CA ASP A 77 5.19 -4.24 6.11
C ASP A 77 5.48 -3.89 4.64
N PHE A 78 4.65 -3.01 4.09
CA PHE A 78 4.90 -2.40 2.80
C PHE A 78 5.77 -1.17 3.03
N ASP A 79 6.92 -1.14 2.36
CA ASP A 79 7.80 0.03 2.25
C ASP A 79 8.07 0.23 0.76
N MET A 80 7.52 1.30 0.19
CA MET A 80 7.49 1.53 -1.25
C MET A 80 7.93 2.95 -1.58
N THR A 81 8.68 3.09 -2.67
CA THR A 81 9.01 4.41 -3.25
C THR A 81 8.29 4.58 -4.58
N PHE A 82 7.38 5.56 -4.65
CA PHE A 82 6.69 5.93 -5.88
C PHE A 82 7.33 7.17 -6.48
N THR A 83 7.55 7.15 -7.79
CA THR A 83 8.00 8.33 -8.54
C THR A 83 7.00 8.61 -9.66
N GLY A 84 6.29 9.74 -9.57
CA GLY A 84 5.44 10.26 -10.62
C GLY A 84 6.19 11.28 -11.47
N ARG A 85 6.05 11.22 -12.79
CA ARG A 85 6.53 12.25 -13.71
C ARG A 85 5.34 12.92 -14.37
N ARG A 86 5.31 14.25 -14.37
CA ARG A 86 4.38 15.05 -15.16
C ARG A 86 4.94 15.13 -16.59
N GLY A 87 4.30 14.42 -17.51
CA GLY A 87 4.51 14.57 -18.95
C GLY A 87 3.85 15.83 -19.50
#